data_AF-A0A3G9JD71-F1
#
_entry.id   AF-A0A3G9JD71-F1
#
_cell.length_a   1.000
_cell.length_b   1.000
_cell.length_c   1.000
_cell.angle_alpha   90.00
_cell.angle_beta   90.00
_cell.angle_gamma   90.00
#
_symmetry.space_group_name_H-M   'P 1'
#
loop_
_entity.id
_entity.type
_entity.pdbx_description
1 polymer ?
#
loop_
_entity_poly.entity_id
_entity_poly.type
_entity_poly.pdbx_seq_one_letter_code
_entity_poly.pdbx_strand_id
1 'polypeptide(L)'
;MKWLVLIHVLSAIIGVGPTFFGHVLVRNNQTLEQLRHSMKLARLLDFFPKIGGSIAVISGILLISLNNYGSYKQMWILGSLILYVLIQILVIGFVAPAQKRVRQWVFDAKNLSKIELPQEQRVNLSRANTMLYAASVMGLVLFVFMIIKPN
;
A
#
# COMPACT_ATOMS: atom_id res chain seq x y z
N MET A 1 -27.87 1.19 -1.78
CA MET A 1 -26.92 0.96 -2.90
C MET A 1 -25.81 1.99 -2.98
N LYS A 2 -26.10 3.27 -3.30
CA LYS A 2 -25.08 4.35 -3.40
C LYS A 2 -24.18 4.46 -2.16
N TRP A 3 -24.75 4.23 -0.98
CA TRP A 3 -24.02 4.16 0.30
C TRP A 3 -22.98 3.04 0.37
N LEU A 4 -23.28 1.84 -0.16
CA LEU A 4 -22.33 0.73 -0.16
C LEU A 4 -21.17 1.00 -1.11
N VAL A 5 -21.46 1.61 -2.27
CA VAL A 5 -20.43 2.09 -3.21
C VAL A 5 -19.56 3.15 -2.57
N LEU A 6 -20.18 4.13 -1.89
CA LEU A 6 -19.46 5.17 -1.17
C LEU A 6 -18.53 4.58 -0.10
N ILE A 7 -19.04 3.65 0.72
CA ILE A 7 -18.23 2.95 1.73
C ILE A 7 -17.07 2.20 1.07
N HIS A 8 -17.32 1.48 -0.02
CA HIS A 8 -16.28 0.74 -0.74
C HIS A 8 -15.17 1.66 -1.24
N VAL A 9 -15.53 2.73 -1.96
CA VAL A 9 -14.57 3.67 -2.55
C VAL A 9 -13.81 4.43 -1.48
N LEU A 10 -14.48 4.95 -0.43
CA LEU A 10 -13.81 5.65 0.66
C LEU A 10 -12.87 4.73 1.44
N SER A 11 -13.28 3.49 1.69
CA SER A 11 -12.44 2.51 2.38
C SER A 11 -11.19 2.17 1.57
N ALA A 12 -11.31 2.06 0.24
CA ALA A 12 -10.18 1.88 -0.65
C ALA A 12 -9.24 3.10 -0.64
N ILE A 13 -9.77 4.33 -0.69
CA ILE A 13 -8.98 5.57 -0.62
C ILE A 13 -8.22 5.65 0.70
N ILE A 14 -8.90 5.47 1.83
CA ILE A 14 -8.29 5.52 3.16
C ILE A 14 -7.26 4.40 3.32
N GLY A 15 -7.57 3.19 2.83
CA GLY A 15 -6.70 2.03 2.94
C GLY A 15 -5.42 2.14 2.11
N VAL A 16 -5.53 2.59 0.85
CA VAL A 16 -4.38 2.70 -0.05
C VAL A 16 -3.59 4.00 0.18
N GLY A 17 -4.21 5.04 0.74
CA GLY A 17 -3.64 6.37 1.00
C GLY A 17 -2.17 6.38 1.47
N PRO A 18 -1.79 5.64 2.52
CA PRO A 18 -0.39 5.54 2.97
C PRO A 18 0.63 5.11 1.92
N THR A 19 0.23 4.34 0.92
CA THR A 19 1.12 3.88 -0.16
C THR A 19 1.74 5.07 -0.91
N PHE A 20 0.96 6.13 -1.09
CA PHE A 20 1.40 7.38 -1.70
C PHE A 20 2.38 8.18 -0.83
N PHE A 21 2.48 7.89 0.46
CA PHE A 21 3.38 8.59 1.38
C PHE A 21 4.58 7.75 1.81
N GLY A 22 4.52 6.41 1.68
CA GLY A 22 5.56 5.52 2.18
C GLY A 22 6.96 5.83 1.62
N HIS A 23 7.04 6.14 0.31
CA HIS A 23 8.29 6.50 -0.37
C HIS A 23 8.80 7.91 -0.04
N VAL A 24 7.90 8.81 0.40
CA VAL A 24 8.26 10.16 0.88
C VAL A 24 8.77 10.10 2.31
N LEU A 25 8.11 9.28 3.14
CA LEU A 25 8.37 9.18 4.56
C LEU A 25 9.66 8.40 4.85
N VAL A 26 9.87 7.27 4.17
CA VAL A 26 11.06 6.42 4.31
C VAL A 26 11.88 6.54 3.01
N ARG A 27 12.93 7.36 3.01
CA ARG A 27 13.69 7.71 1.80
C ARG A 27 15.20 7.49 1.97
N ASN A 28 15.91 7.29 0.85
CA ASN A 28 17.33 6.91 0.85
C ASN A 28 18.27 7.96 1.46
N ASN A 29 17.92 9.25 1.39
CA ASN A 29 18.78 10.35 1.83
C ASN A 29 18.56 10.78 3.29
N GLN A 30 18.11 9.85 4.14
CA GLN A 30 17.89 10.12 5.57
C GLN A 30 19.12 9.73 6.38
N THR A 31 19.39 10.50 7.43
CA THR A 31 20.29 10.02 8.50
C THR A 31 19.66 8.83 9.21
N LEU A 32 20.47 8.02 9.91
CA LEU A 32 19.94 6.81 10.57
C LEU A 32 18.90 7.16 11.66
N GLU A 33 19.07 8.29 12.34
CA GLU A 33 18.09 8.80 13.32
C GLU A 33 16.77 9.20 12.65
N GLN A 34 16.83 9.96 11.55
CA GLN A 34 15.64 10.33 10.77
C GLN A 34 14.94 9.08 10.25
N LEU A 35 15.69 8.10 9.76
CA LEU A 35 15.15 6.82 9.28
C LEU A 35 14.44 6.06 10.40
N ARG A 36 14.99 6.00 11.62
CA ARG A 36 14.31 5.41 12.80
C ARG A 36 12.98 6.11 13.06
N HIS A 37 12.97 7.44 13.08
CA HIS A 37 11.74 8.19 13.32
C HIS A 37 10.69 7.94 12.23
N SER A 38 11.09 8.07 10.96
CA SER A 38 10.23 7.79 9.80
C SER A 38 9.69 6.37 9.79
N MET A 39 10.49 5.36 10.14
CA MET A 39 10.03 3.99 10.22
C MET A 39 9.01 3.77 11.35
N LYS A 40 9.14 4.48 12.48
CA LYS A 40 8.11 4.45 13.54
C LYS A 40 6.78 5.00 13.01
N LEU A 41 6.81 6.14 12.32
CA LEU A 41 5.61 6.72 11.73
C LEU A 41 5.02 5.84 10.62
N ALA A 42 5.86 5.25 9.76
CA ALA A 42 5.41 4.32 8.72
C ALA A 42 4.65 3.11 9.31
N ARG A 43 5.07 2.62 10.48
CA ARG A 43 4.37 1.52 11.17
C ARG A 43 2.94 1.91 11.59
N LEU A 44 2.71 3.17 11.96
CA LEU A 44 1.38 3.65 12.30
C LEU A 44 0.49 3.70 11.04
N LEU A 45 1.09 4.05 9.90
CA LEU A 45 0.39 4.08 8.62
C LEU A 45 0.03 2.67 8.10
N ASP A 46 0.76 1.62 8.49
CA ASP A 46 0.47 0.22 8.13
C ASP A 46 -0.91 -0.29 8.64
N PHE A 47 -1.56 0.43 9.57
CA PHE A 47 -2.90 0.07 10.04
C PHE A 47 -4.00 0.40 9.04
N PHE A 48 -3.83 1.47 8.26
CA PHE A 48 -4.84 1.94 7.32
C PHE A 48 -5.11 0.90 6.21
N PRO A 49 -4.12 0.30 5.52
CA PRO A 49 -4.37 -0.75 4.54
C PRO A 49 -5.04 -1.98 5.14
N LYS A 50 -4.75 -2.32 6.40
CA LYS A 50 -5.35 -3.48 7.07
C LYS A 50 -6.84 -3.26 7.32
N ILE A 51 -7.21 -2.08 7.82
CA ILE A 51 -8.62 -1.75 8.11
C ILE A 51 -9.36 -1.40 6.81
N GLY A 52 -8.92 -0.35 6.12
CA GLY A 52 -9.57 0.15 4.91
C GLY A 52 -9.56 -0.87 3.77
N GLY A 53 -8.47 -1.62 3.61
CA GLY A 53 -8.38 -2.69 2.62
C GLY A 53 -9.33 -3.85 2.93
N SER A 54 -9.46 -4.27 4.19
CA SER A 54 -10.41 -5.33 4.57
C SER A 54 -11.86 -4.90 4.32
N ILE A 55 -12.22 -3.67 4.70
CA ILE A 55 -13.56 -3.13 4.45
C ILE A 55 -13.81 -3.01 2.94
N ALA A 56 -12.83 -2.56 2.15
CA ALA A 56 -12.93 -2.49 0.70
C ALA A 56 -13.16 -3.88 0.07
N VAL A 57 -12.47 -4.92 0.52
CA VAL A 57 -12.69 -6.30 0.03
C VAL A 57 -14.10 -6.79 0.37
N ILE A 58 -14.50 -6.70 1.63
CA ILE A 58 -15.82 -7.19 2.08
C ILE A 58 -16.93 -6.45 1.33
N SER A 59 -16.86 -5.12 1.27
CA SER A 59 -17.84 -4.31 0.54
C SER A 59 -17.83 -4.59 -0.96
N GLY A 60 -16.67 -4.86 -1.57
CA GLY A 60 -16.55 -5.24 -2.98
C GLY A 60 -17.22 -6.58 -3.28
N ILE A 61 -17.02 -7.59 -2.42
CA ILE A 61 -17.71 -8.89 -2.52
C ILE A 61 -19.22 -8.70 -2.41
N LEU A 62 -19.69 -7.92 -1.42
CA LEU A 62 -21.12 -7.63 -1.27
C LEU A 62 -21.71 -6.93 -2.50
N LEU A 63 -20.99 -5.98 -3.12
CA LEU A 63 -21.46 -5.28 -4.32
C LEU A 63 -21.64 -6.23 -5.52
N ILE A 64 -20.76 -7.22 -5.67
CA ILE A 64 -20.86 -8.24 -6.72
C ILE A 64 -21.98 -9.24 -6.40
N SER A 65 -22.02 -9.78 -5.18
CA SER A 65 -22.99 -10.81 -4.77
C SER A 65 -24.43 -10.32 -4.79
N LEU A 66 -24.67 -9.04 -4.50
CA LEU A 66 -25.99 -8.42 -4.59
C LEU A 66 -26.38 -8.05 -6.04
N ASN A 67 -25.61 -8.54 -7.03
CA ASN A 67 -25.80 -8.40 -8.48
C ASN A 67 -26.00 -6.96 -8.96
N ASN A 68 -25.40 -5.99 -8.27
CA ASN A 68 -25.69 -4.57 -8.43
C ASN A 68 -24.52 -3.76 -9.01
N TYR A 69 -23.37 -4.41 -9.22
CA TYR A 69 -22.20 -3.77 -9.82
C TYR A 69 -22.01 -4.12 -11.30
N GLY A 70 -22.88 -4.94 -11.88
CA GLY A 70 -22.74 -5.49 -13.23
C GLY A 70 -22.20 -6.93 -13.23
N SER A 71 -22.16 -7.55 -14.41
CA SER A 71 -21.56 -8.88 -14.56
C SER A 71 -20.05 -8.82 -14.33
N TYR A 72 -19.48 -9.88 -13.72
CA TYR A 72 -18.03 -10.05 -13.48
C TYR A 72 -17.16 -9.91 -14.74
N LYS A 73 -17.75 -9.97 -15.94
CA LYS A 73 -17.09 -9.80 -17.23
C LYS A 73 -16.88 -8.34 -17.65
N GLN A 74 -17.38 -7.37 -16.90
CA GLN A 74 -17.11 -5.96 -17.20
C GLN A 74 -15.62 -5.65 -17.00
N MET A 75 -15.00 -5.06 -18.02
CA MET A 75 -13.56 -4.81 -18.07
C MET A 75 -13.06 -4.03 -16.84
N TRP A 76 -13.86 -3.10 -16.32
CA TRP A 76 -13.53 -2.27 -15.15
C TRP A 76 -13.49 -3.07 -13.85
N ILE A 77 -14.40 -4.02 -13.67
CA ILE A 77 -14.46 -4.87 -12.47
C ILE A 77 -13.28 -5.82 -12.47
N LEU A 78 -13.08 -6.53 -13.59
CA LEU A 78 -11.96 -7.46 -13.73
C LEU A 78 -10.62 -6.74 -13.62
N GLY A 79 -10.47 -5.60 -14.30
CA GLY A 79 -9.28 -4.76 -14.24
C GLY A 79 -9.00 -4.25 -12.83
N SER A 80 -10.03 -3.82 -12.09
CA SER A 80 -9.89 -3.37 -10.70
C SER A 80 -9.45 -4.51 -9.78
N LEU A 81 -10.03 -5.70 -9.96
CA LEU A 81 -9.66 -6.88 -9.18
C LEU A 81 -8.22 -7.32 -9.45
N ILE A 82 -7.81 -7.35 -10.72
CA ILE A 82 -6.43 -7.65 -11.11
C ILE A 82 -5.47 -6.62 -10.51
N LEU A 83 -5.74 -5.33 -10.65
CA LEU A 83 -4.92 -4.27 -10.06
C LEU A 83 -4.83 -4.41 -8.54
N TYR A 84 -5.95 -4.68 -7.87
CA TYR A 84 -5.97 -4.90 -6.43
C TYR A 84 -5.05 -6.06 -6.03
N VAL A 85 -5.16 -7.22 -6.68
CA VAL A 85 -4.31 -8.39 -6.39
C VAL A 85 -2.84 -8.09 -6.65
N LEU A 86 -2.51 -7.45 -7.76
CA LEU A 86 -1.12 -7.09 -8.07
C LEU A 86 -0.54 -6.10 -7.05
N ILE A 87 -1.32 -5.12 -6.58
CA ILE A 87 -0.92 -4.21 -5.50
C ILE A 87 -0.62 -5.02 -4.23
N GLN A 88 -1.48 -5.96 -3.85
CA GLN A 88 -1.25 -6.81 -2.67
C GLN A 88 0.04 -7.64 -2.82
N ILE A 89 0.28 -8.23 -3.99
CA ILE A 89 1.51 -8.99 -4.27
C ILE A 89 2.74 -8.08 -4.12
N LEU A 90 2.72 -6.87 -4.69
CA LEU A 90 3.84 -5.93 -4.56
C LEU A 90 4.07 -5.51 -3.11
N VAL A 91 3.03 -5.09 -2.41
CA VAL A 91 3.15 -4.53 -1.06
C VAL A 91 3.46 -5.62 -0.03
N ILE A 92 2.67 -6.69 0.03
CA ILE A 92 2.83 -7.76 1.03
C ILE A 92 4.01 -8.67 0.64
N GLY A 93 4.14 -9.01 -0.64
CA GLY A 93 5.14 -9.97 -1.12
C GLY A 93 6.56 -9.39 -1.21
N PHE A 94 6.71 -8.10 -1.50
CA PHE A 94 8.04 -7.51 -1.74
C PHE A 94 8.37 -6.32 -0.84
N VAL A 95 7.48 -5.32 -0.73
CA VAL A 95 7.76 -4.10 0.06
C VAL A 95 7.87 -4.42 1.55
N ALA A 96 6.89 -5.11 2.12
CA ALA A 96 6.83 -5.39 3.55
C ALA A 96 8.04 -6.23 4.04
N PRO A 97 8.48 -7.29 3.35
CA PRO A 97 9.68 -8.03 3.73
C PRO A 97 10.95 -7.17 3.64
N ALA A 98 11.11 -6.38 2.58
CA ALA A 98 12.28 -5.50 2.42
C ALA A 98 12.34 -4.45 3.54
N GLN A 99 11.23 -3.77 3.83
CA GLN A 99 11.15 -2.82 4.94
C GLN A 99 11.35 -3.48 6.30
N LYS A 100 10.87 -4.71 6.51
CA LYS A 100 11.09 -5.46 7.74
C LYS A 100 12.57 -5.72 7.98
N ARG A 101 13.34 -6.12 6.96
CA ARG A 101 14.79 -6.33 7.09
C ARG A 101 15.52 -5.05 7.47
N VAL A 102 15.24 -3.94 6.77
CA VAL A 102 15.86 -2.65 7.08
C VAL A 102 15.49 -2.21 8.50
N ARG A 103 14.23 -2.34 8.89
CA ARG A 103 13.75 -2.01 10.24
C ARG A 103 14.42 -2.85 11.32
N GLN A 104 14.53 -4.16 11.15
CA GLN A 104 15.22 -5.04 12.10
C GLN A 104 16.67 -4.59 12.30
N TRP A 105 17.37 -4.27 11.21
CA TRP A 105 18.75 -3.79 11.29
C TRP A 105 18.86 -2.43 12.01
N VAL A 106 18.00 -1.47 11.66
CA VAL A 106 18.02 -0.09 12.16
C VAL A 106 17.70 0.00 13.66
N PHE A 107 16.91 -0.94 14.19
CA PHE A 107 16.49 -0.99 15.60
C PHE A 107 17.22 -2.07 16.42
N ASP A 108 18.18 -2.79 15.85
CA ASP A 108 19.03 -3.72 16.60
C ASP A 108 19.93 -2.94 17.58
N ALA A 109 19.99 -3.39 18.84
CA ALA A 109 20.82 -2.80 19.88
C ALA A 109 22.29 -2.64 19.46
N LYS A 110 22.82 -3.59 18.66
CA LYS A 110 24.20 -3.57 18.16
C LYS A 110 24.47 -2.47 17.13
N ASN A 111 23.42 -1.97 16.48
CA ASN A 111 23.51 -0.98 15.41
C ASN A 111 23.10 0.42 15.85
N LEU A 112 22.73 0.61 17.13
CA LEU A 112 22.25 1.90 17.63
C LEU A 112 23.30 3.02 17.49
N SER A 113 24.57 2.69 17.71
CA SER A 113 25.72 3.60 17.62
C SER A 113 26.24 3.82 16.19
N LYS A 114 25.72 3.10 15.19
CA LYS A 114 26.12 3.31 13.80
C LYS A 114 25.53 4.62 13.27
N ILE A 115 26.30 5.31 12.42
CA ILE A 115 25.89 6.59 11.83
C ILE A 115 25.29 6.37 10.43
N GLU A 116 25.72 5.31 9.75
CA GLU A 116 25.34 5.02 8.37
C GLU A 116 24.65 3.66 8.21
N LEU A 117 23.74 3.62 7.23
CA LEU A 117 23.10 2.39 6.79
C LEU A 117 24.06 1.62 5.87
N PRO A 118 24.33 0.32 6.10
CA PRO A 118 25.18 -0.46 5.22
C PRO A 118 24.55 -0.65 3.85
N GLN A 119 25.39 -0.96 2.87
CA GLN A 119 24.99 -0.98 1.46
C GLN A 119 23.85 -1.96 1.18
N GLU A 120 23.85 -3.13 1.80
CA GLU A 120 22.78 -4.13 1.64
C GLU A 120 21.41 -3.57 2.08
N GLN A 121 21.35 -2.88 3.22
CA GLN A 121 20.11 -2.30 3.73
C GLN A 121 19.70 -1.07 2.89
N ARG A 122 20.65 -0.30 2.35
CA ARG A 122 20.35 0.77 1.39
C ARG A 122 19.70 0.24 0.11
N VAL A 123 20.21 -0.87 -0.44
CA VAL A 123 19.63 -1.52 -1.63
C VAL A 123 18.21 -2.01 -1.33
N ASN A 124 17.99 -2.66 -0.17
CA ASN A 124 16.66 -3.10 0.24
C ASN A 124 15.68 -1.92 0.40
N LEU A 125 16.12 -0.81 0.99
CA LEU A 125 15.31 0.40 1.13
C LEU A 125 14.95 1.00 -0.24
N SER A 126 15.93 1.13 -1.13
CA SER A 126 15.69 1.68 -2.48
C SER A 126 14.71 0.81 -3.26
N ARG A 127 14.86 -0.51 -3.20
CA ARG A 127 13.96 -1.45 -3.88
C ARG A 127 12.53 -1.34 -3.36
N ALA A 128 12.36 -1.26 -2.04
CA ALA A 128 11.05 -1.07 -1.42
C ALA A 128 10.40 0.24 -1.88
N ASN A 129 11.17 1.33 -1.98
CA ASN A 129 10.68 2.62 -2.46
C ASN A 129 10.24 2.60 -3.92
N THR A 130 11.02 1.99 -4.81
CA THR A 130 10.63 1.83 -6.22
C THR A 130 9.33 1.04 -6.35
N MET A 131 9.17 -0.03 -5.56
CA MET A 131 7.94 -0.84 -5.56
C MET A 131 6.75 -0.07 -4.98
N LEU A 132 6.96 0.81 -3.99
CA LEU A 132 5.91 1.70 -3.49
C LEU A 132 5.45 2.73 -4.52
N TYR A 133 6.36 3.27 -5.35
CA TYR A 133 5.96 4.11 -6.48
C TYR A 133 5.10 3.33 -7.47
N ALA A 134 5.50 2.11 -7.84
CA ALA A 134 4.71 1.25 -8.71
C ALA A 134 3.32 0.97 -8.12
N ALA A 135 3.24 0.60 -6.83
CA ALA A 135 1.98 0.39 -6.13
C ALA A 135 1.11 1.65 -6.07
N SER A 136 1.71 2.83 -5.91
CA SER A 136 1.00 4.12 -5.93
C SER A 136 0.39 4.42 -7.29
N VAL A 137 1.14 4.21 -8.38
CA VAL A 137 0.63 4.36 -9.75
C VAL A 137 -0.52 3.39 -10.01
N MET A 138 -0.36 2.13 -9.62
CA MET A 138 -1.43 1.13 -9.75
C MET A 138 -2.66 1.49 -8.92
N GLY A 139 -2.47 2.02 -7.71
CA GLY A 139 -3.56 2.51 -6.86
C GLY A 139 -4.32 3.68 -7.50
N LEU A 140 -3.61 4.58 -8.18
CA LEU A 140 -4.24 5.67 -8.94
C LEU A 140 -5.10 5.12 -10.08
N VAL A 141 -4.58 4.18 -10.87
CA VAL A 141 -5.34 3.53 -11.96
C VAL A 141 -6.55 2.78 -11.40
N LEU A 142 -6.40 2.11 -10.25
CA LEU A 142 -7.51 1.44 -9.56
C LEU A 142 -8.62 2.44 -9.19
N PHE A 143 -8.28 3.62 -8.65
CA PHE A 143 -9.27 4.64 -8.35
C PHE A 143 -9.95 5.20 -9.59
N VAL A 144 -9.21 5.37 -10.69
CA VAL A 144 -9.79 5.75 -11.98
C VAL A 144 -10.85 4.74 -12.40
N PHE A 145 -10.59 3.43 -12.30
CA PHE A 145 -11.58 2.40 -12.62
C PHE A 145 -12.79 2.42 -11.69
N MET A 146 -12.59 2.71 -10.40
CA MET A 146 -13.69 2.80 -9.43
C MET A 146 -14.59 4.03 -9.65
N ILE A 147 -14.01 5.16 -10.06
CA ILE A 147 -14.71 6.46 -10.18
C ILE A 147 -15.33 6.65 -11.56
N ILE A 148 -14.58 6.38 -12.64
CA ILE A 148 -15.02 6.62 -14.02
C ILE A 148 -15.90 5.48 -14.56
N LYS A 149 -16.19 4.46 -13.74
CA LYS A 149 -16.99 3.30 -14.18
C LYS A 149 -18.23 3.78 -14.97
N PRO A 150 -18.50 3.22 -16.15
CA PRO A 150 -19.69 3.60 -16.90
C PRO A 150 -20.94 3.24 -16.09
N ASN A 151 -21.93 4.14 -16.13
CA ASN A 151 -23.23 3.94 -15.50
C ASN A 151 -24.03 2.86 -16.24
#